data_AF-A0A927PWE3-F1
#
_entry.id   AF-A0A927PWE3-F1
#
_cell.length_a   1.000
_cell.length_b   1.000
_cell.length_c   1.000
_cell.angle_alpha   90.00
_cell.angle_beta   90.00
_cell.angle_gamma   90.00
#
_symmetry.space_group_name_H-M   'P 1'
#
loop_
_entity.id
_entity.type
_entity.pdbx_description
1 polymer ?
#
loop_
_entity_poly.entity_id
_entity_poly.type
_entity_poly.pdbx_seq_one_letter_code
_entity_poly.pdbx_strand_id
1 'polypeptide(L)'
;MMSTLALVALTVPAAAQDARTFPILRAGQPAVCADLTDAPAEFQEGLRQWVIGFWSGMNVAERAKTGIVGHSTSATGIFGEVALFCRSHPAMAIDQATFAVREQMKRAGK
;
A
#
# COMPACT_ATOMS: atom_id res chain seq x y z
N MET A 1 -45.85 -14.53 -10.75
CA MET A 1 -45.07 -14.16 -9.55
C MET A 1 -43.61 -14.10 -9.97
N MET A 2 -43.08 -12.91 -10.26
CA MET A 2 -41.65 -12.70 -10.58
C MET A 2 -40.97 -12.18 -9.33
N SER A 3 -40.03 -12.96 -8.81
CA SER A 3 -39.25 -12.65 -7.61
C SER A 3 -38.01 -11.87 -8.02
N THR A 4 -37.95 -10.59 -7.66
CA THR A 4 -36.81 -9.72 -7.94
C THR A 4 -35.72 -9.96 -6.89
N LEU A 5 -34.58 -10.53 -7.29
CA LEU A 5 -33.37 -10.56 -6.45
C LEU A 5 -32.75 -9.17 -6.39
N ALA A 6 -32.74 -8.57 -5.20
CA ALA A 6 -32.00 -7.34 -4.94
C ALA A 6 -30.51 -7.65 -4.76
N LEU A 7 -29.68 -7.18 -5.69
CA LEU A 7 -28.22 -7.21 -5.57
C LEU A 7 -27.81 -6.10 -4.57
N VAL A 8 -27.39 -6.47 -3.37
CA VAL A 8 -26.77 -5.53 -2.42
C VAL A 8 -25.33 -5.29 -2.85
N ALA A 9 -25.09 -4.19 -3.56
CA ALA A 9 -23.74 -3.73 -3.85
C ALA A 9 -23.12 -3.18 -2.56
N LEU A 10 -22.17 -3.92 -1.98
CA LEU A 10 -21.29 -3.42 -0.92
C LEU A 10 -20.38 -2.35 -1.54
N THR A 11 -20.82 -1.10 -1.54
CA THR A 11 -19.95 0.04 -1.88
C THR A 11 -19.00 0.24 -0.71
N VAL A 12 -17.80 -0.35 -0.81
CA VAL A 12 -16.67 0.04 0.04
C VAL A 12 -16.43 1.52 -0.22
N PRO A 13 -16.41 2.38 0.80
CA PRO A 13 -16.05 3.77 0.58
C PRO A 13 -14.59 3.76 0.12
N ALA A 14 -14.38 4.08 -1.15
CA ALA A 14 -13.08 4.48 -1.65
C ALA A 14 -12.70 5.71 -0.82
N ALA A 15 -11.88 5.52 0.20
CA ALA A 15 -11.23 6.61 0.89
C ALA A 15 -10.36 7.30 -0.16
N ALA A 16 -10.94 8.31 -0.80
CA ALA A 16 -10.26 9.19 -1.73
C ALA A 16 -9.18 9.91 -0.92
N GLN A 17 -7.96 9.41 -1.04
CA GLN A 17 -6.80 10.09 -0.51
C GLN A 17 -6.37 11.12 -1.55
N ASP A 18 -6.84 12.36 -1.38
CA ASP A 18 -6.31 13.55 -2.05
C ASP A 18 -4.88 13.93 -1.56
N ALA A 19 -4.16 12.97 -0.96
CA ALA A 19 -2.74 13.13 -0.77
C ALA A 19 -2.08 12.98 -2.14
N ARG A 20 -1.44 14.06 -2.63
CA ARG A 20 -0.50 13.96 -3.75
C ARG A 20 0.63 13.02 -3.33
N THR A 21 0.43 11.73 -3.57
CA THR A 21 1.50 10.75 -3.48
C THR A 21 2.41 10.95 -4.69
N PHE A 22 3.69 10.69 -4.50
CA PHE A 22 4.68 10.71 -5.58
C PHE A 22 4.96 9.25 -5.95
N PRO A 23 4.14 8.62 -6.79
CA PRO A 23 4.31 7.21 -7.12
C PRO A 23 5.66 7.02 -7.81
N ILE A 24 6.33 5.91 -7.48
CA ILE A 24 7.42 5.41 -8.31
C ILE A 24 6.85 5.02 -9.67
N LEU A 25 7.55 5.41 -10.73
CA LEU A 25 7.09 5.19 -12.10
C LEU A 25 7.86 4.04 -12.75
N ARG A 26 7.14 3.17 -13.45
CA ARG A 26 7.65 2.17 -14.38
C ARG A 26 7.26 2.60 -15.79
N ALA A 27 8.24 2.87 -16.66
CA ALA A 27 8.00 3.33 -18.03
C ALA A 27 6.99 4.50 -18.14
N GLY A 28 7.06 5.44 -17.19
CA GLY A 28 6.19 6.62 -17.14
C GLY A 28 4.80 6.39 -16.54
N GLN A 29 4.47 5.18 -16.11
CA GLN A 29 3.20 4.86 -15.42
C GLN A 29 3.46 4.57 -13.93
N PRO A 30 2.52 4.87 -13.02
CA PRO A 30 2.63 4.45 -11.63
C PRO A 30 2.84 2.95 -11.50
N ALA A 31 3.82 2.55 -10.70
CA ALA A 31 4.04 1.15 -10.41
C ALA A 31 2.88 0.58 -9.59
N VAL A 32 2.52 -0.66 -9.88
CA VAL A 32 1.44 -1.39 -9.22
C VAL A 32 1.98 -2.57 -8.42
N CYS A 33 1.15 -3.14 -7.55
CA CYS A 33 1.49 -4.30 -6.72
C CYS A 33 2.05 -5.49 -7.53
N ALA A 34 1.54 -5.75 -8.73
CA ALA A 34 2.06 -6.82 -9.60
C ALA A 34 3.52 -6.59 -10.04
N ASP A 35 4.01 -5.34 -10.04
CA ASP A 35 5.39 -5.06 -10.39
C ASP A 35 6.39 -5.61 -9.34
N LEU A 36 5.95 -5.95 -8.13
CA LEU A 36 6.78 -6.65 -7.14
C LEU A 36 7.22 -8.05 -7.60
N THR A 37 6.52 -8.66 -8.55
CA THR A 37 6.84 -9.99 -9.10
C THR A 37 7.14 -9.96 -10.59
N ASP A 38 6.47 -9.08 -11.34
CA ASP A 38 6.45 -9.15 -12.80
C ASP A 38 7.45 -8.19 -13.46
N ALA A 39 8.04 -7.27 -12.69
CA ALA A 39 9.04 -6.34 -13.19
C ALA A 39 10.45 -6.96 -13.24
N PRO A 40 11.40 -6.39 -14.01
CA PRO A 40 12.80 -6.78 -13.94
C PRO A 40 13.36 -6.72 -12.51
N ALA A 41 14.30 -7.60 -12.19
CA ALA A 41 14.85 -7.72 -10.84
C ALA A 41 15.42 -6.40 -10.30
N GLU A 42 16.07 -5.58 -11.15
CA GLU A 42 16.55 -4.27 -10.71
C GLU A 42 15.42 -3.32 -10.30
N PHE A 43 14.28 -3.38 -10.99
CA PHE A 43 13.12 -2.57 -10.65
C PHE A 43 12.42 -3.10 -9.40
N GLN A 44 12.35 -4.42 -9.21
CA GLN A 44 11.81 -5.02 -7.99
C GLN A 44 12.57 -4.57 -6.73
N GLU A 45 13.91 -4.57 -6.78
CA GLU A 45 14.70 -4.06 -5.66
C GLU A 45 14.51 -2.55 -5.47
N GLY A 46 14.42 -1.79 -6.57
CA GLY A 46 14.07 -0.37 -6.53
C GLY A 46 12.72 -0.11 -5.86
N LEU A 47 11.70 -0.91 -6.19
CA LEU A 47 10.37 -0.86 -5.57
C LEU A 47 10.44 -1.18 -4.08
N ARG A 48 11.19 -2.21 -3.70
CA ARG A 48 11.39 -2.56 -2.29
C ARG A 48 11.97 -1.40 -1.50
N GLN A 49 13.03 -0.76 -2.00
CA GLN A 49 13.62 0.42 -1.37
C GLN A 49 12.65 1.60 -1.32
N TRP A 50 11.89 1.80 -2.40
CA TRP A 50 10.87 2.86 -2.45
C TRP A 50 9.77 2.65 -1.40
N VAL A 51 9.25 1.43 -1.23
CA VAL A 51 8.23 1.09 -0.20
C VAL A 51 8.75 1.41 1.20
N ILE A 52 9.98 1.00 1.52
CA ILE A 52 10.60 1.24 2.83
C ILE A 52 10.85 2.74 3.06
N GLY A 53 11.33 3.44 2.03
CA GLY A 53 11.56 4.88 2.06
C GLY A 53 10.26 5.68 2.24
N PHE A 54 9.22 5.32 1.49
CA PHE A 54 7.89 5.92 1.61
C PHE A 54 7.31 5.72 3.01
N TRP A 55 7.43 4.51 3.57
CA TRP A 55 7.03 4.23 4.95
C TRP A 55 7.76 5.10 5.97
N SER A 56 9.08 5.19 5.84
CA SER A 56 9.92 6.02 6.70
C SER A 56 9.54 7.50 6.58
N GLY A 57 9.30 7.99 5.36
CA GLY A 57 8.84 9.35 5.09
C GLY A 57 7.51 9.67 5.76
N MET A 58 6.53 8.77 5.69
CA MET A 58 5.26 8.92 6.42
C MET A 58 5.46 8.96 7.93
N ASN A 59 6.32 8.09 8.49
CA ASN A 59 6.63 8.11 9.92
C ASN A 59 7.31 9.42 10.35
N VAL A 60 8.16 10.02 9.52
CA VAL A 60 8.73 11.34 9.79
C VAL A 60 7.65 12.42 9.72
N ALA A 61 6.84 12.43 8.67
CA ALA A 61 5.82 13.45 8.41
C ALA A 61 4.69 13.46 9.45
N GLU A 62 4.30 12.28 9.96
CA GLU A 62 3.15 12.10 10.85
C GLU A 62 3.51 11.79 12.30
N ARG A 63 4.81 11.76 12.65
CA ARG A 63 5.30 11.32 13.97
C ARG A 63 4.53 11.91 15.14
N ALA A 64 4.26 13.22 15.10
CA ALA A 64 3.60 13.94 16.19
C ALA A 64 2.12 13.52 16.38
N LYS A 65 1.46 13.01 15.34
CA LYS A 65 0.04 12.63 15.35
C LYS A 65 -0.16 11.15 15.61
N THR A 66 0.69 10.31 15.04
CA THR A 66 0.48 8.84 15.01
C THR A 66 1.57 8.05 15.73
N GLY A 67 2.61 8.69 16.24
CA GLY A 67 3.83 8.00 16.64
C GLY A 67 4.57 7.39 15.44
N ILE A 68 5.44 6.42 15.72
CA ILE A 68 6.18 5.68 14.70
C ILE A 68 5.45 4.36 14.46
N VAL A 69 4.80 4.22 13.30
CA VAL A 69 4.08 3.00 12.93
C VAL A 69 5.07 1.92 12.50
N GLY A 70 4.93 0.72 13.04
CA GLY A 70 5.83 -0.41 12.81
C GLY A 70 7.15 -0.29 13.56
N HIS A 71 7.22 0.45 14.68
CA HIS A 71 8.48 0.75 15.38
C HIS A 71 9.24 -0.50 15.88
N SER A 72 8.54 -1.61 16.05
CA SER A 72 9.08 -2.92 16.46
C SER A 72 9.23 -3.90 15.30
N THR A 73 8.95 -3.47 14.06
CA THR A 73 8.99 -4.30 12.85
C THR A 73 10.21 -3.94 12.01
N SER A 74 10.97 -4.93 11.57
CA SER A 74 12.11 -4.70 10.68
C SER A 74 11.67 -4.18 9.31
N ALA A 75 12.55 -3.51 8.57
CA ALA A 75 12.25 -3.06 7.20
C ALA A 75 11.84 -4.22 6.27
N THR A 76 12.48 -5.39 6.41
CA THR A 76 12.09 -6.61 5.70
C THR A 76 10.70 -7.09 6.11
N GLY A 77 10.33 -6.98 7.39
CA GLY A 77 8.99 -7.29 7.87
C GLY A 77 7.93 -6.35 7.29
N ILE A 78 8.19 -5.04 7.31
CA ILE A 78 7.30 -4.03 6.71
C ILE A 78 7.07 -4.32 5.23
N PHE A 79 8.15 -4.52 4.47
CA PHE A 79 8.03 -4.90 3.06
C PHE A 79 7.26 -6.20 2.87
N GLY A 80 7.49 -7.19 3.74
CA GLY A 80 6.78 -8.47 3.74
C GLY A 80 5.26 -8.32 3.88
N GLU A 81 4.80 -7.42 4.78
CA GLU A 81 3.37 -7.12 4.95
C GLU A 81 2.78 -6.43 3.70
N VAL A 82 3.51 -5.48 3.11
CA VAL A 82 3.10 -4.82 1.85
C VAL A 82 3.03 -5.83 0.70
N ALA A 83 4.05 -6.67 0.55
CA ALA A 83 4.07 -7.72 -0.46
C ALA A 83 2.94 -8.75 -0.25
N LEU A 84 2.64 -9.11 1.00
CA LEU A 84 1.51 -9.97 1.35
C LEU A 84 0.18 -9.34 0.92
N PHE A 85 -0.05 -8.07 1.24
CA PHE A 85 -1.23 -7.33 0.82
C PHE A 85 -1.38 -7.28 -0.71
N CYS A 86 -0.28 -6.98 -1.40
CA CYS A 86 -0.23 -6.86 -2.85
C CYS A 86 -0.62 -8.14 -3.60
N ARG A 87 -0.38 -9.33 -3.03
CA ARG A 87 -0.82 -10.62 -3.62
C ARG A 87 -2.33 -10.69 -3.88
N SER A 88 -3.13 -9.96 -3.11
CA SER A 88 -4.59 -9.89 -3.27
C SER A 88 -5.08 -8.63 -4.01
N HIS A 89 -4.17 -7.70 -4.35
CA HIS A 89 -4.48 -6.42 -4.97
C HIS A 89 -3.50 -6.07 -6.11
N PRO A 90 -3.30 -6.95 -7.11
CA PRO A 90 -2.20 -6.81 -8.08
C PRO A 90 -2.23 -5.51 -8.89
N ALA A 91 -3.42 -4.94 -9.15
CA ALA A 91 -3.59 -3.71 -9.92
C ALA A 91 -3.53 -2.42 -9.07
N MET A 92 -3.43 -2.52 -7.74
CA MET A 92 -3.36 -1.34 -6.88
C MET A 92 -2.00 -0.66 -7.02
N ALA A 93 -1.97 0.66 -7.05
CA ALA A 93 -0.74 1.43 -7.05
C ALA A 93 0.07 1.18 -5.77
N ILE A 94 1.39 1.06 -5.90
CA ILE A 94 2.25 0.57 -4.79
C ILE A 94 2.27 1.51 -3.58
N ASP A 95 2.12 2.81 -3.82
CA ASP A 95 2.00 3.86 -2.81
C ASP A 95 0.71 3.72 -2.01
N GLN A 96 -0.42 3.46 -2.70
CA GLN A 96 -1.72 3.22 -2.07
C GLN A 96 -1.70 1.93 -1.25
N ALA A 97 -1.11 0.86 -1.78
CA ALA A 97 -0.95 -0.39 -1.05
C ALA A 97 -0.09 -0.21 0.21
N THR A 98 1.03 0.51 0.09
CA THR A 98 1.92 0.80 1.23
C THR A 98 1.18 1.62 2.29
N PHE A 99 0.42 2.64 1.89
CA PHE A 99 -0.40 3.43 2.81
C PHE A 99 -1.46 2.56 3.50
N ALA A 100 -2.19 1.74 2.73
CA ALA A 100 -3.24 0.86 3.27
C ALA A 100 -2.69 -0.09 4.34
N VAL A 101 -1.53 -0.72 4.09
CA VAL A 101 -0.88 -1.59 5.08
C VAL A 101 -0.40 -0.80 6.29
N ARG A 102 0.15 0.41 6.11
CA ARG A 102 0.52 1.27 7.26
C ARG A 102 -0.67 1.60 8.13
N GLU A 103 -1.80 1.95 7.53
CA GLU A 103 -3.03 2.22 8.29
C GLU A 103 -3.55 0.98 9.03
N GLN A 104 -3.44 -0.21 8.43
CA GLN A 104 -3.77 -1.46 9.11
C GLN A 104 -2.85 -1.69 10.33
N MET A 105 -1.53 -1.53 10.16
CA MET A 105 -0.57 -1.68 11.26
C MET A 105 -0.80 -0.66 12.37
N LYS A 106 -1.07 0.61 12.02
CA LYS A 106 -1.41 1.66 12.98
C LYS A 106 -2.63 1.31 13.80
N ARG A 107 -3.71 0.82 13.17
CA ARG A 107 -4.94 0.38 13.87
C ARG A 107 -4.70 -0.84 14.77
N ALA A 108 -3.75 -1.68 14.40
CA ALA A 108 -3.32 -2.82 15.21
C ALA A 108 -2.37 -2.44 16.36
N GLY A 109 -2.02 -1.15 16.53
CA GLY A 109 -1.11 -0.68 17.57
C GLY A 109 0.36 -1.08 17.33
N LYS A 110 0.75 -1.28 16.08
CA LYS A 110 2.12 -1.66 15.68
C LYS A 110 2.97 -0.47 15.25
#